data_AF-A0A641APG8-F1
#
_entry.id   AF-A0A641APG8-F1
#
_cell.length_a   1.000
_cell.length_b   1.000
_cell.length_c   1.000
_cell.angle_alpha   90.00
_cell.angle_beta   90.00
_cell.angle_gamma   90.00
#
_symmetry.space_group_name_H-M   'P 1'
#
loop_
_entity.id
_entity.type
_entity.pdbx_description
1 polymer ?
#
loop_
_entity_poly.entity_id
_entity_poly.type
_entity_poly.pdbx_seq_one_letter_code
_entity_poly.pdbx_strand_id
1 'polypeptide(L)'
;MTSLVFRILDWHVVSGLADDLAVSDARGTVSYAQLLHESACIAAGLRHMGVEPGTPVVLDGLHGRDLVTSVLACARIGAVPADTAAFRLAGTPPVLHAPSTEVTWDVLDKAGRTEPAAAPEHDDEGYEEHLRTTYKDIIETLERGGTITEV
;
A
#
# COMPACT_ATOMS: atom_id res chain seq x y z
N MET A 1 -1.49 12.70 -15.99
CA MET A 1 -2.22 11.41 -15.92
C MET A 1 -2.57 11.17 -14.46
N THR A 2 -3.74 10.65 -14.13
CA THR A 2 -4.10 10.35 -12.72
C THR A 2 -3.09 9.38 -12.09
N SER A 3 -2.93 9.34 -10.77
CA SER A 3 -2.02 8.40 -10.13
C SER A 3 -2.43 6.93 -10.36
N LEU A 4 -1.45 6.04 -10.37
CA LEU A 4 -1.62 4.60 -10.53
C LEU A 4 -2.51 4.05 -9.42
N VAL A 5 -2.22 4.39 -8.17
CA VAL A 5 -2.97 3.88 -7.00
C VAL A 5 -4.44 4.27 -7.05
N PHE A 6 -4.75 5.50 -7.51
CA PHE A 6 -6.13 5.91 -7.73
C PHE A 6 -6.82 5.00 -8.75
N ARG A 7 -6.17 4.72 -9.89
CA ARG A 7 -6.77 3.90 -10.97
C ARG A 7 -7.01 2.46 -10.54
N ILE A 8 -6.09 1.85 -9.81
CA ILE A 8 -6.16 0.42 -9.46
C ILE A 8 -6.93 0.15 -8.16
N LEU A 9 -7.35 1.17 -7.42
CA LEU A 9 -8.03 0.99 -6.13
C LEU A 9 -9.22 1.93 -5.97
N ASP A 10 -8.96 3.23 -5.82
CA ASP A 10 -9.98 4.23 -5.54
C ASP A 10 -11.05 4.27 -6.64
N TRP A 11 -10.63 4.20 -7.91
CA TRP A 11 -11.53 4.13 -9.07
C TRP A 11 -12.48 2.93 -9.01
N HIS A 12 -12.01 1.75 -8.62
CA HIS A 12 -12.84 0.56 -8.51
C HIS A 12 -13.89 0.70 -7.40
N VAL A 13 -13.53 1.28 -6.26
CA VAL A 13 -14.47 1.56 -5.18
C VAL A 13 -15.57 2.52 -5.65
N VAL A 14 -15.22 3.65 -6.28
CA VAL A 14 -16.22 4.62 -6.77
C VAL A 14 -17.02 4.11 -7.97
N SER A 15 -16.48 3.13 -8.72
CA SER A 15 -17.15 2.50 -9.87
C SER A 15 -18.03 1.31 -9.48
N GLY A 16 -18.21 1.04 -8.18
CA GLY A 16 -19.18 0.07 -7.68
C GLY A 16 -18.61 -1.27 -7.23
N LEU A 17 -17.29 -1.45 -7.20
CA LEU A 17 -16.65 -2.70 -6.71
C LEU A 17 -16.33 -2.66 -5.20
N ALA A 18 -16.91 -1.73 -4.45
CA ALA A 18 -16.58 -1.49 -3.04
C ALA A 18 -16.66 -2.76 -2.16
N ASP A 19 -17.69 -3.60 -2.38
CA ASP A 19 -17.96 -4.82 -1.63
C ASP A 19 -17.34 -6.08 -2.28
N ASP A 20 -16.80 -5.96 -3.50
CA ASP A 20 -16.11 -7.05 -4.20
C ASP A 20 -14.75 -7.35 -3.56
N LEU A 21 -14.31 -8.60 -3.68
CA LEU A 21 -13.07 -9.08 -3.08
C LEU A 21 -11.84 -8.55 -3.82
N ALA A 22 -10.98 -7.83 -3.12
CA ALA A 22 -9.68 -7.38 -3.64
C ALA A 22 -8.56 -8.36 -3.26
N VAL A 23 -8.60 -8.94 -2.06
CA VAL A 23 -7.62 -9.91 -1.58
C VAL A 23 -8.31 -11.08 -0.89
N SER A 24 -7.80 -12.28 -1.11
CA SER A 24 -8.18 -13.50 -0.41
C SER A 24 -6.91 -14.26 -0.04
N ASP A 25 -6.55 -14.29 1.23
CA ASP A 25 -5.37 -15.02 1.74
C ASP A 25 -5.74 -15.96 2.90
N ALA A 26 -4.73 -16.55 3.55
CA ALA A 26 -4.94 -17.47 4.67
C ALA A 26 -5.64 -16.84 5.90
N ARG A 27 -5.65 -15.50 6.02
CA ARG A 27 -6.35 -14.76 7.07
C ARG A 27 -7.80 -14.45 6.70
N GLY A 28 -8.21 -14.75 5.47
CA GLY A 28 -9.57 -14.54 4.96
C GLY A 28 -9.59 -13.56 3.80
N THR A 29 -10.72 -12.86 3.66
CA THR A 29 -10.98 -11.99 2.52
C THR A 29 -11.08 -10.52 2.91
N VAL A 30 -10.73 -9.65 1.96
CA VAL A 30 -10.75 -8.19 2.10
C VAL A 30 -11.40 -7.61 0.86
N SER A 31 -12.40 -6.75 1.04
CA SER A 31 -13.04 -6.04 -0.07
C SER A 31 -12.19 -4.87 -0.57
N TYR A 32 -12.48 -4.35 -1.77
CA TYR A 32 -11.83 -3.14 -2.28
C TYR A 32 -11.96 -1.95 -1.33
N ALA A 33 -13.13 -1.73 -0.72
CA ALA A 33 -13.32 -0.65 0.24
C ALA A 33 -12.47 -0.82 1.50
N GLN A 34 -12.33 -2.06 1.98
CA GLN A 34 -11.49 -2.37 3.14
C GLN A 34 -10.00 -2.19 2.82
N LEU A 35 -9.55 -2.65 1.64
CA LEU A 35 -8.17 -2.48 1.19
C LEU A 35 -7.81 -1.01 0.96
N LEU A 36 -8.74 -0.23 0.40
CA LEU A 36 -8.61 1.22 0.26
C LEU A 36 -8.39 1.86 1.63
N HIS A 37 -9.28 1.58 2.58
CA HIS A 37 -9.21 2.16 3.91
C HIS A 37 -7.91 1.80 4.62
N GLU A 38 -7.53 0.53 4.62
CA GLU A 38 -6.33 0.06 5.31
C GLU A 38 -5.05 0.65 4.67
N SER A 39 -4.92 0.59 3.34
CA SER A 39 -3.76 1.17 2.66
C SER A 39 -3.64 2.68 2.90
N ALA A 40 -4.76 3.40 2.95
CA ALA A 40 -4.79 4.84 3.26
C ALA A 40 -4.39 5.14 4.71
N CYS A 41 -4.82 4.31 5.68
CA CYS A 41 -4.44 4.47 7.08
C CYS A 41 -2.95 4.16 7.28
N ILE A 42 -2.45 3.06 6.73
CA ILE A 42 -1.02 2.72 6.81
C ILE A 42 -0.17 3.80 6.14
N ALA A 43 -0.58 4.29 4.97
CA ALA A 43 0.06 5.41 4.30
C ALA A 43 0.17 6.66 5.18
N ALA A 44 -0.91 7.06 5.84
CA ALA A 44 -0.90 8.19 6.78
C ALA A 44 0.01 7.91 7.99
N GLY A 45 -0.02 6.69 8.54
CA GLY A 45 0.90 6.25 9.59
C GLY A 45 2.37 6.37 9.18
N LEU A 46 2.73 5.97 7.95
CA LEU A 46 4.07 6.12 7.41
C LEU A 46 4.48 7.61 7.30
N ARG A 47 3.57 8.49 6.85
CA ARG A 47 3.85 9.94 6.81
C ARG A 47 4.09 10.51 8.21
N HIS A 48 3.34 10.07 9.22
CA HIS A 48 3.59 10.47 10.61
C HIS A 48 4.97 10.02 11.13
N MET A 49 5.52 8.94 10.55
CA MET A 49 6.87 8.47 10.85
C MET A 49 7.97 9.17 10.03
N GLY A 50 7.60 10.17 9.22
CA GLY A 50 8.54 10.96 8.42
C GLY A 50 8.83 10.39 7.02
N VAL A 51 8.00 9.47 6.52
CA VAL A 51 8.09 9.01 5.14
C VAL A 51 7.43 10.05 4.22
N GLU A 52 8.23 10.62 3.32
CA GLU A 52 7.81 11.63 2.35
C GLU A 52 7.83 11.07 0.92
N PRO A 53 7.21 11.74 -0.07
CA PRO A 53 7.36 11.38 -1.47
C PRO A 53 8.84 11.24 -1.87
N GLY A 54 9.18 10.19 -2.61
CA GLY A 54 10.54 9.83 -2.99
C GLY A 54 11.33 9.07 -1.91
N THR A 55 10.82 8.94 -0.69
CA THR A 55 11.51 8.22 0.40
C THR A 55 11.58 6.73 0.08
N PRO A 56 12.79 6.12 0.07
CA PRO A 56 12.92 4.68 -0.10
C PRO A 56 12.37 3.91 1.11
N VAL A 57 11.65 2.80 0.86
CA VAL A 57 11.12 1.91 1.90
C VAL A 57 11.36 0.46 1.50
N VAL A 58 11.97 -0.33 2.38
CA VAL A 58 12.14 -1.77 2.16
C VAL A 58 10.86 -2.50 2.57
N LEU A 59 10.34 -3.36 1.68
CA LEU A 59 9.24 -4.29 1.97
C LEU A 59 9.80 -5.71 2.04
N ASP A 60 10.11 -6.19 3.25
CA ASP A 60 10.89 -7.41 3.44
C ASP A 60 10.08 -8.56 4.04
N GLY A 61 10.06 -9.70 3.35
CA GLY A 61 9.36 -10.91 3.79
C GLY A 61 7.86 -10.73 4.00
N LEU A 62 7.25 -9.74 3.32
CA LEU A 62 5.80 -9.51 3.36
C LEU A 62 5.10 -10.37 2.30
N HIS A 63 3.91 -10.86 2.63
CA HIS A 63 3.11 -11.73 1.77
C HIS A 63 1.62 -11.42 1.88
N GLY A 64 0.84 -11.87 0.91
CA GLY A 64 -0.62 -11.75 0.88
C GLY A 64 -1.10 -10.31 1.13
N ARG A 65 -2.08 -10.15 2.03
CA ARG A 65 -2.65 -8.84 2.38
C ARG A 65 -1.60 -7.82 2.85
N ASP A 66 -0.58 -8.25 3.59
CA ASP A 66 0.41 -7.32 4.15
C ASP A 66 1.24 -6.67 3.04
N LEU A 67 1.73 -7.48 2.09
CA LEU A 67 2.50 -6.97 0.95
C LEU A 67 1.66 -6.04 0.09
N VAL A 68 0.44 -6.46 -0.27
CA VAL A 68 -0.48 -5.67 -1.11
C VAL A 68 -0.75 -4.32 -0.44
N THR A 69 -1.07 -4.32 0.85
CA THR A 69 -1.36 -3.10 1.61
C THR A 69 -0.15 -2.20 1.70
N SER A 70 1.05 -2.73 1.95
CA SER A 70 2.29 -1.95 2.00
C SER A 70 2.65 -1.30 0.65
N VAL A 71 2.52 -2.03 -0.46
CA VAL A 71 2.77 -1.49 -1.81
C VAL A 71 1.83 -0.33 -2.12
N LEU A 72 0.53 -0.51 -1.84
CA LEU A 72 -0.48 0.53 -2.05
C LEU A 72 -0.28 1.72 -1.11
N ALA A 73 0.11 1.48 0.14
CA ALA A 73 0.40 2.54 1.09
C ALA A 73 1.59 3.40 0.62
N CYS A 74 2.66 2.77 0.11
CA CYS A 74 3.78 3.49 -0.50
C CYS A 74 3.32 4.33 -1.70
N ALA A 75 2.51 3.74 -2.59
CA ALA A 75 1.96 4.41 -3.77
C ALA A 75 1.08 5.63 -3.43
N ARG A 76 0.31 5.57 -2.33
CA ARG A 76 -0.51 6.70 -1.86
C ARG A 76 0.30 7.91 -1.42
N ILE A 77 1.56 7.73 -1.02
CA ILE A 77 2.38 8.81 -0.46
C ILE A 77 3.63 9.09 -1.31
N GLY A 78 3.75 8.44 -2.47
CA GLY A 78 4.91 8.53 -3.35
C GLY A 78 6.19 7.93 -2.75
N ALA A 79 6.09 7.11 -1.69
CA ALA A 79 7.26 6.40 -1.17
C ALA A 79 7.70 5.32 -2.17
N VAL A 80 8.99 5.06 -2.26
CA VAL A 80 9.57 4.20 -3.30
C VAL A 80 9.99 2.87 -2.68
N PRO A 81 9.31 1.75 -2.99
CA PRO A 81 9.82 0.45 -2.60
C PRO A 81 11.23 0.20 -3.16
N ALA A 82 12.17 -0.19 -2.31
CA ALA A 82 13.57 -0.33 -2.64
C ALA A 82 14.23 -1.50 -1.90
N ASP A 83 15.36 -1.99 -2.40
CA ASP A 83 16.10 -3.11 -1.79
C ASP A 83 16.83 -2.71 -0.49
N THR A 84 17.16 -1.42 -0.35
CA THR A 84 17.84 -0.89 0.84
C THR A 84 17.33 0.51 1.18
N ALA A 85 16.99 0.71 2.45
CA ALA A 85 16.52 1.99 2.95
C ALA A 85 16.61 2.07 4.48
N ALA A 86 16.47 3.30 4.99
CA ALA A 86 16.35 3.59 6.41
C ALA A 86 15.02 3.13 7.02
N PHE A 87 13.95 3.10 6.21
CA PHE A 87 12.63 2.60 6.59
C PHE A 87 12.44 1.19 6.04
N ARG A 88 11.98 0.27 6.88
CA ARG A 88 11.70 -1.11 6.49
C ARG A 88 10.44 -1.62 7.15
N LEU A 89 9.52 -2.16 6.35
CA LEU A 89 8.39 -2.95 6.82
C LEU A 89 8.77 -4.43 6.72
N ALA A 90 8.74 -5.14 7.84
CA ALA A 90 9.12 -6.56 7.88
C ALA A 90 8.32 -7.36 8.89
N GLY A 91 8.26 -8.68 8.67
CA GLY A 91 7.63 -9.64 9.58
C GLY A 91 6.15 -9.88 9.34
N THR A 92 5.56 -10.77 10.14
CA THR A 92 4.14 -11.14 10.06
C THR A 92 3.57 -11.29 11.47
N PRO A 93 2.78 -10.33 11.99
CA PRO A 93 2.34 -9.09 11.33
C PRO A 93 3.50 -8.10 11.10
N PRO A 94 3.37 -7.15 10.16
CA PRO A 94 4.46 -6.25 9.84
C PRO A 94 4.82 -5.29 10.98
N VAL A 95 6.09 -4.95 11.08
CA VAL A 95 6.62 -3.90 11.95
C VAL A 95 7.41 -2.93 11.08
N LEU A 96 7.17 -1.63 11.26
CA LEU A 96 8.01 -0.59 10.69
C LEU A 96 9.23 -0.42 11.57
N HIS A 97 10.39 -0.71 11.00
CA HIS A 97 11.70 -0.33 11.52
C HIS A 97 12.05 1.03 10.91
N ALA A 98 12.00 2.08 11.72
CA ALA A 98 12.44 3.42 11.39
C ALA A 98 13.80 3.72 12.07
N PRO A 99 14.55 4.76 11.65
CA PRO A 99 15.90 5.03 12.17
C PRO A 99 16.00 5.16 13.70
N SER A 100 14.94 5.64 14.35
CA SER A 100 14.93 5.95 15.78
C SER A 100 13.96 5.10 16.61
N THR A 101 13.13 4.26 15.97
CA THR A 101 12.09 3.50 16.67
C THR A 101 11.54 2.37 15.81
N GLU A 102 10.85 1.44 16.45
CA GLU A 102 9.99 0.46 15.79
C GLU A 102 8.52 0.74 16.09
N VAL A 103 7.65 0.51 15.11
CA VAL A 103 6.20 0.74 15.24
C VAL A 103 5.46 -0.45 14.64
N THR A 104 4.62 -1.09 15.45
CA THR A 104 3.81 -2.24 15.01
C THR A 104 2.72 -1.81 14.02
N TRP A 105 2.30 -2.71 13.12
CA TRP A 105 1.23 -2.47 12.14
C TRP A 105 -0.03 -1.82 12.73
N ASP A 106 -0.55 -2.36 13.84
CA ASP A 106 -1.77 -1.84 14.50
C ASP A 106 -1.61 -0.40 15.00
N VAL A 107 -0.40 -0.01 15.43
CA VAL A 107 -0.13 1.38 15.85
C VAL A 107 -0.05 2.31 14.65
N LEU A 108 0.56 1.89 13.53
CA LEU A 108 0.57 2.66 12.29
C LEU A 108 -0.84 2.88 11.75
N ASP A 109 -1.63 1.80 11.70
CA ASP A 109 -3.02 1.84 11.25
C ASP A 109 -3.84 2.80 12.12
N LYS A 110 -3.78 2.63 13.45
CA LYS A 110 -4.49 3.53 14.40
C LYS A 110 -4.06 4.98 14.25
N ALA A 111 -2.77 5.26 14.07
CA ALA A 111 -2.28 6.62 13.90
C ALA A 111 -2.88 7.26 12.63
N GLY A 112 -2.93 6.51 11.52
CA GLY A 112 -3.42 7.01 10.25
C GLY A 112 -4.94 7.10 10.10
N ARG A 113 -5.73 6.48 10.98
CA ARG A 113 -7.21 6.52 10.93
C ARG A 113 -7.80 7.93 11.11
N THR A 114 -7.07 8.85 11.72
CA THR A 114 -7.55 10.22 11.97
C THR A 114 -7.66 11.00 10.66
N GLU A 115 -6.67 10.86 9.77
CA GLU A 115 -6.62 11.50 8.46
C GLU A 115 -5.98 10.53 7.45
N PRO A 116 -6.75 9.57 6.91
CA PRO A 116 -6.22 8.59 5.95
C PRO A 116 -5.69 9.28 4.69
N ALA A 117 -4.57 8.78 4.16
CA ALA A 117 -3.93 9.40 3.00
C ALA A 117 -4.74 9.16 1.72
N ALA A 118 -5.22 10.24 1.11
CA ALA A 118 -5.80 10.22 -0.23
C ALA A 118 -4.75 9.78 -1.27
N ALA A 119 -5.21 9.18 -2.36
CA ALA A 119 -4.35 8.97 -3.52
C ALA A 119 -3.85 10.32 -4.06
N PRO A 120 -2.58 10.41 -4.51
CA PRO A 120 -2.07 11.64 -5.10
C PRO A 120 -2.78 11.92 -6.43
N GLU A 121 -2.81 13.17 -6.86
CA GLU A 121 -3.44 13.53 -8.14
C GLU A 121 -2.69 12.91 -9.33
N HIS A 122 -1.35 12.89 -9.26
CA HIS A 122 -0.43 12.42 -10.28
C HIS A 122 0.74 11.67 -9.64
N ASP A 123 1.31 10.70 -10.36
CA ASP A 123 2.59 10.09 -9.97
C ASP A 123 3.77 10.90 -10.53
N ASP A 124 4.91 10.83 -9.85
CA ASP A 124 6.18 11.33 -10.38
C ASP A 124 6.64 10.52 -11.60
N GLU A 125 7.48 11.13 -12.44
CA GLU A 125 8.00 10.50 -13.66
C GLU A 125 8.72 9.17 -13.34
N GLY A 126 8.37 8.10 -14.07
CA GLY A 126 8.94 6.76 -13.90
C GLY A 126 8.41 5.96 -12.70
N TYR A 127 7.63 6.57 -11.79
CA TYR A 127 7.13 5.88 -10.59
C TYR A 127 6.20 4.71 -10.92
N GLU A 128 5.27 4.92 -11.85
CA GLU A 128 4.36 3.86 -12.31
C GLU A 128 5.13 2.70 -12.97
N GLU A 129 6.14 2.99 -13.80
CA GLU A 129 6.96 1.97 -14.47
C GLU A 129 7.72 1.12 -13.45
N HIS A 130 8.27 1.77 -12.41
CA HIS A 130 8.94 1.09 -11.29
C HIS A 130 8.00 0.12 -10.59
N LEU A 131 6.82 0.57 -10.15
CA LEU A 131 5.85 -0.29 -9.46
C LEU A 131 5.34 -1.43 -10.35
N ARG A 132 5.10 -1.19 -11.64
CA ARG A 132 4.67 -2.24 -12.57
C ARG A 132 5.76 -3.28 -12.81
N THR A 133 7.03 -2.87 -12.80
CA THR A 133 8.16 -3.79 -12.95
C THR A 133 8.32 -4.67 -11.70
N THR A 134 8.24 -4.07 -10.51
CA THR A 134 8.50 -4.78 -9.25
C THR A 134 7.30 -5.59 -8.75
N TYR A 135 6.08 -5.06 -8.88
CA TYR A 135 4.86 -5.64 -8.30
C TYR A 135 3.79 -5.95 -9.36
N LYS A 136 4.25 -6.40 -10.53
CA LYS A 136 3.42 -6.65 -11.72
C LYS A 136 2.09 -7.35 -11.39
N ASP A 137 2.15 -8.48 -10.68
CA ASP A 137 0.97 -9.31 -10.42
C ASP A 137 -0.07 -8.60 -9.55
N ILE A 138 0.36 -7.78 -8.57
CA ILE A 138 -0.52 -6.95 -7.75
C ILE A 138 -1.18 -5.89 -8.62
N ILE A 139 -0.37 -5.13 -9.38
CA ILE A 139 -0.85 -4.00 -10.18
C ILE A 139 -1.81 -4.48 -11.28
N GLU A 140 -1.41 -5.46 -12.08
CA GLU A 140 -2.22 -5.98 -13.18
C GLU A 140 -3.51 -6.65 -12.66
N THR A 141 -3.49 -7.25 -11.47
CA THR A 141 -4.69 -7.86 -10.88
C THR A 141 -5.69 -6.82 -10.38
N LEU A 142 -5.22 -5.80 -9.68
CA LEU A 142 -6.11 -4.77 -9.16
C LEU A 142 -6.64 -3.87 -10.28
N GLU A 143 -5.83 -3.56 -11.30
CA GLU A 143 -6.22 -2.74 -12.46
C GLU A 143 -7.40 -3.32 -13.26
N ARG A 144 -7.52 -4.65 -13.30
CA ARG A 144 -8.65 -5.35 -13.93
C ARG A 144 -9.83 -5.59 -13.00
N GLY A 145 -9.83 -5.05 -11.78
CA GLY A 145 -10.88 -5.28 -10.79
C GLY A 145 -10.88 -6.71 -10.22
N GLY A 146 -9.73 -7.41 -10.25
CA GLY A 146 -9.62 -8.81 -9.83
C GLY A 146 -9.22 -9.01 -8.37
N THR A 147 -9.38 -10.24 -7.89
CA THR A 147 -8.97 -10.65 -6.54
C THR A 147 -7.56 -11.24 -6.54
N ILE A 148 -6.68 -10.72 -5.68
CA ILE A 148 -5.36 -11.29 -5.40
C ILE A 148 -5.53 -12.50 -4.47
N THR A 149 -4.95 -13.64 -4.84
CA THR A 149 -5.06 -14.90 -4.09
C THR A 149 -3.72 -15.44 -3.57
N GLU A 150 -2.61 -15.11 -4.24
CA GLU A 150 -1.26 -15.52 -3.85
C GLU A 150 -0.26 -14.43 -4.28
N VAL A 151 0.48 -13.85 -3.31
CA VAL A 151 1.63 -12.95 -3.49
C VAL A 151 2.57 -13.03 -2.29
#